data_AF-A0A7L4QML5-F1
#
_entry.id   AF-A0A7L4QML5-F1
#
_cell.length_a   1.000
_cell.length_b   1.000
_cell.length_c   1.000
_cell.angle_alpha   90.00
_cell.angle_beta   90.00
_cell.angle_gamma   90.00
#
_symmetry.space_group_name_H-M   'P 1'
#
loop_
_entity.id
_entity.type
_entity.pdbx_description
1 polymer ?
#
loop_
_entity_poly.entity_id
_entity_poly.type
_entity_poly.pdbx_seq_one_letter_code
_entity_poly.pdbx_strand_id
1 'polypeptide(L)'
;MAIELLLPSDLVSIFLIAIGLLIIGMWTALLLGKKVDDLETNRLGMIYHIIAEFLTGLLLVAAGVSSILDARWSFEISLVALGMLIYTVINSAGYYAQRGEKAMVFMFVFLGALALIAIVSLIV
;
A
#
# COMPACT_ATOMS: atom_id res chain seq x y z
N MET A 1 11.10 -21.23 -15.09
CA MET A 1 10.77 -21.11 -13.65
C MET A 1 10.21 -19.74 -13.26
N ALA A 2 10.53 -18.62 -13.94
CA ALA A 2 10.02 -17.29 -13.57
C ALA A 2 8.59 -16.96 -14.05
N ILE A 3 7.99 -17.77 -14.94
CA ILE A 3 6.67 -17.48 -15.56
C ILE A 3 5.50 -17.89 -14.65
N GLU A 4 5.71 -18.79 -13.68
CA GLU A 4 4.61 -19.38 -12.88
C GLU A 4 4.06 -18.45 -11.78
N LEU A 5 4.66 -17.27 -11.55
CA LEU A 5 4.24 -16.34 -10.50
C LEU A 5 3.52 -15.08 -11.04
N LEU A 6 3.25 -15.01 -12.34
CA LEU A 6 2.53 -13.89 -12.94
C LEU A 6 1.06 -13.95 -12.53
N LEU A 7 0.58 -12.89 -11.88
CA LEU A 7 -0.81 -12.77 -11.50
C LEU A 7 -1.64 -12.29 -12.71
N PRO A 8 -2.87 -12.81 -12.89
CA PRO A 8 -3.81 -12.21 -13.83
C PRO A 8 -4.07 -10.74 -13.51
N SER A 9 -4.30 -9.92 -14.54
CA SER A 9 -4.59 -8.48 -14.41
C SER A 9 -5.77 -8.20 -13.47
N ASP A 10 -6.80 -9.05 -13.49
CA ASP A 10 -7.98 -8.93 -12.62
C ASP A 10 -7.60 -9.10 -11.15
N LEU A 11 -6.69 -10.03 -10.86
CA LEU A 11 -6.23 -10.28 -9.50
C LEU A 11 -5.35 -9.13 -8.99
N VAL A 12 -4.52 -8.55 -9.86
CA VAL A 12 -3.77 -7.33 -9.53
C VAL A 12 -4.74 -6.19 -9.24
N SER A 13 -5.78 -6.00 -10.06
CA SER A 13 -6.78 -4.96 -9.87
C SER A 13 -7.51 -5.10 -8.53
N ILE A 14 -7.93 -6.31 -8.18
CA ILE A 14 -8.56 -6.63 -6.89
C ILE A 14 -7.59 -6.34 -5.74
N PHE A 15 -6.33 -6.76 -5.87
CA PHE A 15 -5.29 -6.49 -4.87
C PHE A 15 -5.13 -4.99 -4.62
N LEU A 16 -5.02 -4.17 -5.68
CA LEU A 16 -4.88 -2.72 -5.56
C LEU A 16 -6.07 -2.10 -4.81
N ILE A 17 -7.30 -2.46 -5.19
CA ILE A 17 -8.51 -1.94 -4.52
C ILE A 17 -8.55 -2.38 -3.05
N ALA A 18 -8.33 -3.67 -2.79
CA ALA A 18 -8.42 -4.22 -1.44
C ALA A 18 -7.41 -3.55 -0.50
N ILE A 19 -6.14 -3.45 -0.91
CA ILE A 19 -5.09 -2.82 -0.10
C ILE A 19 -5.37 -1.32 0.07
N GLY A 20 -5.80 -0.63 -0.99
CA GLY A 20 -6.14 0.78 -0.90
C GLY A 20 -7.26 1.07 0.10
N LEU A 21 -8.34 0.28 0.05
CA LEU A 21 -9.44 0.36 1.02
C LEU A 21 -9.00 0.01 2.45
N LEU A 22 -8.14 -1.00 2.62
CA LEU A 22 -7.62 -1.37 3.93
C LEU A 22 -6.77 -0.26 4.55
N ILE A 23 -5.90 0.40 3.77
CA ILE A 23 -5.08 1.53 4.24
C ILE A 23 -5.99 2.69 4.67
N ILE A 24 -6.93 3.10 3.81
CA ILE A 24 -7.88 4.18 4.11
C ILE A 24 -8.69 3.84 5.37
N GLY A 25 -9.28 2.64 5.41
CA GLY A 25 -10.11 2.19 6.52
C GLY A 25 -9.35 2.13 7.84
N MET A 26 -8.12 1.59 7.82
CA MET A 26 -7.26 1.52 9.01
C MET A 26 -6.98 2.91 9.57
N TRP A 27 -6.52 3.87 8.74
CA TRP A 27 -6.23 5.22 9.22
C TRP A 27 -7.47 5.95 9.69
N THR A 28 -8.59 5.84 8.97
CA THR A 28 -9.86 6.41 9.43
C THR A 28 -10.24 5.87 10.80
N ALA A 29 -10.12 4.56 11.03
CA ALA A 29 -10.42 3.95 12.33
C ALA A 29 -9.48 4.42 13.44
N LEU A 30 -8.17 4.50 13.19
CA LEU A 30 -7.18 4.97 14.18
C LEU A 30 -7.38 6.44 14.56
N LEU A 31 -7.68 7.29 13.57
CA LEU A 31 -7.97 8.71 13.80
C LEU A 31 -9.24 8.91 14.61
N LEU A 32 -10.34 8.24 14.26
CA LEU A 32 -11.60 8.32 15.00
C LEU A 32 -11.47 7.75 16.41
N GLY A 33 -10.67 6.70 16.59
CA GLY A 33 -10.38 6.08 17.87
C GLY A 33 -9.37 6.84 18.73
N LYS A 34 -8.76 7.92 18.22
CA LYS A 34 -7.66 8.67 18.87
C LYS A 34 -6.48 7.77 19.29
N LYS A 35 -6.17 6.74 18.50
CA LYS A 35 -5.13 5.73 18.78
C LYS A 35 -3.84 6.00 17.99
N VAL A 36 -3.40 7.26 17.96
CA VAL A 36 -2.20 7.65 17.20
C VAL A 36 -1.19 8.25 18.17
N ASP A 37 -0.39 7.37 18.78
CA ASP A 37 0.48 7.68 19.91
C ASP A 37 1.56 8.75 19.58
N ASP A 38 2.11 8.72 18.37
CA ASP A 38 3.22 9.62 17.97
C ASP A 38 2.77 11.07 17.64
N LEU A 39 1.48 11.40 17.75
CA LEU A 39 1.01 12.78 17.54
C LEU A 39 1.51 13.76 18.61
N GLU A 40 1.92 13.26 19.78
CA GLU A 40 2.45 14.07 20.88
C GLU A 40 3.96 14.30 20.77
N THR A 41 4.70 13.32 20.22
CA THR A 41 6.17 13.32 20.18
C THR A 41 6.74 13.72 18.82
N ASN A 42 6.05 13.41 17.71
CA ASN A 42 6.46 13.74 16.35
C ASN A 42 5.27 14.14 15.47
N ARG A 43 4.57 15.20 15.89
CA ARG A 43 3.31 15.65 15.28
C ARG A 43 3.40 15.85 13.76
N LEU A 44 4.39 16.61 13.28
CA LEU A 44 4.53 16.89 11.85
C LEU A 44 4.88 15.63 11.06
N GLY A 45 5.82 14.81 11.56
CA GLY A 45 6.18 13.55 10.91
C GLY A 45 4.98 12.61 10.78
N MET A 46 4.18 12.48 11.83
CA MET A 46 2.97 11.66 11.82
C MET A 46 1.90 12.21 10.86
N ILE A 47 1.68 13.53 10.82
CA ILE A 47 0.73 14.13 9.86
C ILE A 47 1.13 13.82 8.42
N TYR A 48 2.40 14.04 8.06
CA TYR A 48 2.87 13.77 6.70
C TYR A 48 2.84 12.28 6.36
N HIS A 49 3.13 11.41 7.34
CA HIS A 49 3.01 9.96 7.18
C HIS A 49 1.56 9.56 6.87
N ILE A 50 0.59 10.05 7.64
CA ILE A 50 -0.83 9.79 7.42
C ILE A 50 -1.27 10.29 6.05
N ILE A 51 -0.87 11.51 5.66
CA ILE A 51 -1.19 12.07 4.34
C ILE A 51 -0.62 11.17 3.23
N ALA A 52 0.64 10.75 3.34
CA ALA A 52 1.28 9.88 2.36
C ALA A 52 0.54 8.54 2.22
N GLU A 53 0.12 7.93 3.33
CA GLU A 53 -0.61 6.66 3.30
C GLU A 53 -2.05 6.82 2.78
N PHE A 54 -2.76 7.91 3.11
CA PHE A 54 -4.06 8.20 2.49
C PHE A 54 -3.95 8.41 0.97
N LEU A 55 -2.95 9.17 0.51
CA LEU A 55 -2.70 9.35 -0.92
C LEU A 55 -2.36 8.02 -1.60
N THR A 56 -1.56 7.18 -0.95
CA THR A 56 -1.26 5.82 -1.42
C THR A 56 -2.54 5.00 -1.56
N GLY A 57 -3.39 4.98 -0.53
CA GLY A 57 -4.65 4.24 -0.55
C GLY A 57 -5.61 4.71 -1.64
N LEU A 58 -5.75 6.03 -1.82
CA LEU A 58 -6.58 6.62 -2.87
C LEU A 58 -6.07 6.27 -4.26
N LEU A 59 -4.77 6.36 -4.50
CA LEU A 59 -4.17 6.00 -5.79
C LEU A 59 -4.27 4.50 -6.07
N LEU A 60 -4.12 3.64 -5.07
CA LEU A 60 -4.33 2.19 -5.23
C LEU A 60 -5.77 1.87 -5.63
N VAL A 61 -6.76 2.48 -4.98
CA VAL A 61 -8.17 2.31 -5.37
C VAL A 61 -8.40 2.86 -6.79
N ALA A 62 -7.91 4.06 -7.09
CA ALA A 62 -8.04 4.65 -8.42
C ALA A 62 -7.39 3.79 -9.50
N ALA A 63 -6.24 3.20 -9.23
CA ALA A 63 -5.52 2.32 -10.14
C ALA A 63 -6.24 1.00 -10.39
N GLY A 64 -6.73 0.33 -9.35
CA GLY A 64 -7.49 -0.91 -9.55
C GLY A 64 -8.84 -0.66 -10.25
N VAL A 65 -9.53 0.45 -9.95
CA VAL A 65 -10.77 0.82 -10.65
C VAL A 65 -10.49 1.17 -12.11
N SER A 66 -9.45 1.95 -12.40
CA SER A 66 -9.11 2.33 -13.78
C SER A 66 -8.67 1.13 -14.61
N SER A 67 -8.04 0.13 -13.99
CA SER A 67 -7.70 -1.16 -14.62
C SER A 67 -8.95 -1.96 -14.98
N ILE A 68 -9.93 -2.07 -14.10
CA ILE A 68 -11.21 -2.76 -14.40
C ILE A 68 -11.99 -2.05 -15.52
N LEU A 69 -11.84 -0.73 -15.63
CA LEU A 69 -12.51 0.08 -16.65
C LEU A 69 -11.71 0.19 -17.96
N ASP A 70 -10.62 -0.57 -18.13
CA ASP A 70 -9.73 -0.53 -19.29
C ASP A 70 -9.27 0.91 -19.66
N ALA A 71 -9.06 1.74 -18.64
CA ALA A 71 -8.63 3.12 -18.87
C ALA A 71 -7.21 3.16 -19.43
N ARG A 72 -6.98 4.00 -20.45
CA ARG A 72 -5.68 4.16 -21.12
C ARG A 72 -4.49 4.56 -20.22
N TRP A 73 -4.78 5.03 -19.01
CA TRP A 73 -3.81 5.50 -18.01
C TRP A 73 -3.69 4.54 -16.81
N SER A 74 -4.35 3.37 -16.89
CA SER A 74 -4.36 2.35 -15.83
C SER A 74 -2.96 1.87 -15.48
N PHE A 75 -2.14 1.61 -16.49
CA PHE A 75 -0.79 1.10 -16.30
C PHE A 75 0.08 2.09 -15.52
N GLU A 76 0.11 3.35 -15.94
CA GLU A 76 0.92 4.39 -15.32
C GLU A 76 0.50 4.66 -13.88
N ILE A 77 -0.81 4.78 -13.61
CA ILE A 77 -1.31 5.01 -12.25
C ILE A 77 -1.06 3.81 -11.34
N SER A 78 -1.15 2.58 -11.87
CA SER A 78 -0.86 1.35 -11.12
C SER A 78 0.60 1.29 -10.67
N LEU A 79 1.55 1.63 -11.56
CA LEU A 79 2.96 1.67 -11.22
C LEU A 79 3.28 2.74 -10.17
N VAL A 80 2.68 3.94 -10.29
CA VAL A 80 2.85 5.00 -9.29
C VAL A 80 2.29 4.56 -7.94
N ALA A 81 1.07 4.01 -7.91
CA ALA A 81 0.42 3.57 -6.67
C ALA A 81 1.20 2.41 -6.00
N LEU A 82 1.69 1.44 -6.77
CA LEU A 82 2.53 0.35 -6.27
C LEU A 82 3.88 0.84 -5.75
N GLY A 83 4.50 1.82 -6.40
CA GLY A 83 5.71 2.46 -5.90
C GLY A 83 5.50 3.16 -4.55
N MET A 84 4.37 3.86 -4.41
CA MET A 84 3.98 4.46 -3.13
C MET A 84 3.70 3.41 -2.06
N LEU A 85 3.05 2.30 -2.41
CA LEU A 85 2.84 1.18 -1.49
C LEU A 85 4.17 0.58 -1.02
N ILE A 86 5.14 0.36 -1.91
CA ILE A 86 6.47 -0.14 -1.55
C ILE A 86 7.15 0.80 -0.54
N TYR A 87 7.12 2.10 -0.81
CA TYR A 87 7.66 3.09 0.13
C TYR A 87 6.97 3.00 1.50
N THR A 88 5.63 2.99 1.52
CA THR A 88 4.83 2.90 2.74
C THR A 88 5.15 1.65 3.55
N VAL A 89 5.18 0.46 2.94
CA VAL A 89 5.45 -0.78 3.69
C VAL A 89 6.88 -0.85 4.23
N ILE A 90 7.87 -0.29 3.52
CA ILE A 90 9.25 -0.18 4.03
C ILE A 90 9.31 0.74 5.24
N ASN A 91 8.68 1.92 5.15
CA ASN A 91 8.65 2.88 6.23
C ASN A 91 7.97 2.30 7.48
N SER A 92 6.82 1.65 7.30
CA SER A 92 6.05 1.04 8.39
C SER A 92 6.76 -0.18 8.99
N ALA A 93 7.43 -1.02 8.18
CA ALA A 93 8.28 -2.08 8.71
C ALA A 93 9.39 -1.54 9.62
N GLY A 94 10.05 -0.44 9.25
CA GLY A 94 11.06 0.22 10.08
C GLY A 94 10.51 0.72 11.42
N TYR A 95 9.34 1.36 11.40
CA TYR A 95 8.63 1.85 12.60
C TYR A 95 8.32 0.72 13.60
N TYR A 96 7.79 -0.40 13.11
CA TYR A 96 7.44 -1.55 13.97
C TYR A 96 8.66 -2.36 14.40
N ALA A 97 9.73 -2.39 13.59
CA ALA A 97 11.00 -3.00 13.97
C ALA A 97 11.61 -2.31 15.20
N GLN A 98 11.56 -0.97 15.27
CA GLN A 98 12.04 -0.21 16.43
C GLN A 98 11.25 -0.51 17.71
N ARG A 99 9.97 -0.89 17.58
CA ARG A 99 9.08 -1.27 18.69
C ARG A 99 9.18 -2.75 19.06
N GLY A 100 10.00 -3.54 18.35
CA GLY A 100 10.14 -4.98 18.57
C GLY A 100 8.95 -5.82 18.09
N GLU A 101 8.04 -5.23 17.30
CA GLU A 101 6.80 -5.86 16.85
C GLU A 101 7.02 -6.73 15.60
N LYS A 102 7.64 -7.90 15.79
CA LYS A 102 8.06 -8.80 14.70
C LYS A 102 6.92 -9.23 13.76
N ALA A 103 5.71 -9.42 14.28
CA ALA A 103 4.56 -9.82 13.47
C ALA A 103 4.18 -8.75 12.45
N MET A 104 4.16 -7.48 12.86
CA MET A 104 3.87 -6.35 11.99
C MET A 104 4.96 -6.19 10.92
N VAL A 105 6.23 -6.33 11.31
CA VAL A 105 7.36 -6.30 10.37
C VAL A 105 7.19 -7.38 9.29
N PHE A 106 6.88 -8.61 9.67
CA PHE A 106 6.67 -9.70 8.72
C PHE A 106 5.51 -9.41 7.76
N MET A 107 4.38 -8.92 8.28
CA MET A 107 3.23 -8.54 7.47
C MET A 107 3.59 -7.50 6.39
N PHE A 108 4.31 -6.43 6.76
CA PHE A 108 4.71 -5.40 5.80
C PHE A 108 5.73 -5.90 4.77
N VAL A 109 6.70 -6.73 5.19
CA VAL A 109 7.64 -7.36 4.26
C VAL A 109 6.91 -8.25 3.26
N PHE A 110 5.95 -9.05 3.73
CA PHE A 110 5.13 -9.90 2.88
C PHE A 110 4.29 -9.08 1.90
N LEU A 111 3.64 -8.01 2.36
CA LEU A 111 2.88 -7.10 1.50
C LEU A 111 3.78 -6.41 0.46
N GLY A 112 5.00 -6.05 0.82
CA GLY A 112 6.01 -5.53 -0.12
C GLY A 112 6.39 -6.53 -1.19
N ALA A 113 6.55 -7.81 -0.84
CA ALA A 113 6.79 -8.87 -1.81
C ALA A 113 5.61 -9.04 -2.79
N LEU A 114 4.36 -9.00 -2.29
CA LEU A 114 3.17 -9.02 -3.15
C LEU A 114 3.11 -7.81 -4.09
N ALA A 115 3.47 -6.61 -3.59
CA ALA A 115 3.53 -5.41 -4.42
C ALA A 115 4.57 -5.53 -5.55
N LEU A 116 5.74 -6.13 -5.27
CA LEU A 116 6.75 -6.41 -6.30
C LEU A 116 6.25 -7.41 -7.34
N ILE A 117 5.57 -8.48 -6.91
CA ILE A 117 4.96 -9.46 -7.81
C ILE A 117 3.91 -8.78 -8.71
N ALA A 118 3.08 -7.91 -8.14
CA ALA A 118 2.10 -7.13 -8.90
C ALA A 118 2.77 -6.23 -9.95
N ILE A 119 3.86 -5.53 -9.60
CA ILE A 119 4.63 -4.73 -10.57
C ILE A 119 5.15 -5.59 -11.71
N VAL A 120 5.79 -6.73 -11.41
CA VAL A 120 6.32 -7.63 -12.43
C VAL A 120 5.20 -8.15 -13.34
N SER A 121 4.04 -8.49 -12.76
CA SER A 121 2.87 -8.98 -13.50
C SER A 121 2.23 -7.94 -14.42
N LEU A 122 2.46 -6.63 -14.18
CA LEU A 122 1.98 -5.57 -15.06
C LEU A 122 2.95 -5.27 -16.21
N ILE A 123 4.24 -5.60 -16.05
CA ILE A 123 5.30 -5.21 -16.99
C ILE A 123 5.64 -6.33 -17.99
N VAL A 124 5.45 -7.60 -17.59
CA VAL A 124 5.84 -8.79 -18.37
C VAL A 124 4.62 -9.47 -18.96
#